data_AF-A0A2V6F162-F1
#
_entry.id   AF-A0A2V6F162-F1
#
_cell.length_a   1.000
_cell.length_b   1.000
_cell.length_c   1.000
_cell.angle_alpha   90.00
_cell.angle_beta   90.00
_cell.angle_gamma   90.00
#
_symmetry.space_group_name_H-M   'P 1'
#
loop_
_entity.id
_entity.type
_entity.pdbx_description
1 polymer ?
#
loop_
_entity_poly.entity_id
_entity_poly.type
_entity_poly.pdbx_seq_one_letter_code
_entity_poly.pdbx_strand_id
1 'polypeptide(L)'
;MAWGDKPAAFVFVENGIAVVPIENDALDGPAPIEILARVAAQMGDPDRAIAALQKLLSMPYEAPPAPTVPLTPAFLRLDPMFDPLRNDPRFQKLAESAASKTPDK
;
A
#
# COMPACT_ATOMS: atom_id res chain seq x y z
N MET A 1 -14.06 -13.35 -6.47
CA MET A 1 -14.99 -12.43 -5.80
C MET A 1 -14.88 -11.09 -6.51
N ALA A 2 -15.90 -10.67 -7.27
CA ALA A 2 -15.86 -9.39 -7.98
C ALA A 2 -16.23 -8.27 -7.00
N TRP A 3 -15.29 -7.38 -6.72
CA TRP A 3 -15.57 -6.14 -5.98
C TRP A 3 -16.42 -5.29 -6.92
N GLY A 4 -17.73 -5.27 -6.66
CA GLY A 4 -18.77 -4.99 -7.66
C GLY A 4 -18.86 -3.56 -8.20
N ASP A 5 -18.02 -2.63 -7.75
CA ASP A 5 -18.02 -1.24 -8.23
C ASP A 5 -16.64 -0.58 -8.03
N LYS A 6 -15.86 -0.52 -9.12
CA LYS A 6 -14.53 0.10 -9.15
C LYS A 6 -14.54 1.58 -8.74
N PRO A 7 -15.38 2.45 -9.35
CA PRO A 7 -15.40 3.85 -8.95
C PRO A 7 -15.87 4.05 -7.50
N ALA A 8 -16.86 3.32 -7.02
CA ALA A 8 -17.29 3.45 -5.62
C ALA A 8 -16.19 3.09 -4.62
N ALA A 9 -15.38 2.06 -4.92
CA ALA A 9 -14.25 1.69 -4.08
C ALA A 9 -13.20 2.81 -3.99
N PHE A 10 -12.87 3.47 -5.11
CA PHE A 10 -11.94 4.60 -5.08
C PHE A 10 -12.49 5.81 -4.35
N VAL A 11 -13.77 6.16 -4.55
CA VAL A 11 -14.41 7.26 -3.83
C VAL A 11 -14.36 7.02 -2.31
N PHE A 12 -14.62 5.80 -1.86
CA PHE A 12 -14.56 5.45 -0.45
C PHE A 12 -13.15 5.65 0.13
N VAL A 13 -12.13 5.18 -0.58
CA VAL A 13 -10.73 5.29 -0.15
C VAL A 13 -10.25 6.75 -0.17
N GLU A 14 -10.58 7.51 -1.21
CA GLU A 14 -10.22 8.93 -1.34
C GLU A 14 -10.86 9.75 -0.20
N ASN A 15 -12.11 9.44 0.16
CA ASN A 15 -12.75 10.03 1.34
C ASN A 15 -11.99 9.70 2.63
N GLY A 16 -11.53 8.45 2.81
CA GLY A 16 -10.72 8.05 3.96
C GLY A 16 -9.42 8.86 4.08
N ILE A 17 -8.73 9.08 2.96
CA ILE A 17 -7.50 9.92 2.90
C ILE A 17 -7.81 11.37 3.30
N ALA A 18 -8.97 11.90 2.90
CA ALA A 18 -9.37 13.27 3.25
C ALA A 18 -9.75 13.44 4.73
N VAL A 19 -10.24 12.37 5.39
CA VAL A 19 -10.65 12.40 6.81
C VAL A 19 -9.43 12.39 7.74
N VAL A 20 -8.39 11.62 7.40
CA VAL A 20 -7.15 11.52 8.19
C VAL A 20 -5.95 11.85 7.29
N PRO A 21 -5.68 13.14 7.02
CA PRO A 21 -4.52 13.53 6.24
C PRO A 21 -3.23 13.25 7.03
N ILE A 22 -2.19 12.77 6.35
CA ILE A 22 -0.89 12.43 6.95
C ILE A 22 -0.29 13.64 7.68
N GLU A 23 -0.56 14.84 7.17
CA GLU A 23 -0.08 16.10 7.74
C GLU A 23 -0.61 16.35 9.17
N ASN A 24 -1.79 15.80 9.49
CA ASN A 24 -2.41 15.93 10.81
C ASN A 24 -2.16 14.70 11.68
N ASP A 25 -2.01 13.52 11.08
CA ASP A 25 -1.72 12.28 11.78
C ASP A 25 -0.73 11.42 10.98
N ALA A 26 0.54 11.47 11.38
CA ALA A 26 1.60 10.72 10.72
C ALA A 26 1.57 9.22 11.05
N LEU A 27 0.84 8.79 12.09
CA LEU A 27 0.75 7.39 12.51
C LEU A 27 -0.42 6.70 11.81
N ASP A 28 -1.62 7.30 11.85
CA ASP A 28 -2.85 6.74 11.28
C ASP A 28 -3.14 7.22 9.85
N GLY A 29 -2.66 8.40 9.45
CA GLY A 29 -2.90 8.96 8.11
C GLY A 29 -2.38 8.13 6.93
N PRO A 30 -1.35 7.28 7.09
CA PRO A 30 -0.96 6.33 6.04
C PRO A 30 -1.89 5.12 5.88
N ALA A 31 -2.72 4.78 6.87
CA ALA A 31 -3.59 3.60 6.78
C ALA A 31 -4.60 3.64 5.61
N PRO A 32 -5.29 4.76 5.33
CA PRO A 32 -6.12 4.89 4.13
C PRO A 32 -5.34 4.72 2.81
N ILE A 33 -4.05 5.03 2.79
CA ILE A 33 -3.19 4.91 1.61
C ILE A 33 -2.80 3.44 1.38
N GLU A 34 -2.59 2.67 2.44
CA GLU A 34 -2.42 1.21 2.31
C GLU A 34 -3.69 0.57 1.73
N ILE A 35 -4.87 0.97 2.21
CA ILE A 35 -6.14 0.51 1.66
C ILE A 35 -6.23 0.88 0.16
N LEU A 36 -5.79 2.08 -0.22
CA LEU A 36 -5.70 2.48 -1.63
C LEU A 36 -4.81 1.55 -2.45
N ALA A 37 -3.61 1.25 -1.98
CA ALA A 37 -2.67 0.37 -2.68
C ALA A 37 -3.28 -1.01 -2.94
N ARG A 38 -3.93 -1.55 -1.92
CA ARG A 38 -4.63 -2.84 -1.92
C ARG A 38 -5.82 -2.87 -2.89
N VAL A 39 -6.69 -1.86 -2.84
CA VAL A 39 -7.83 -1.73 -3.76
C VAL A 39 -7.34 -1.56 -5.19
N ALA A 40 -6.40 -0.65 -5.43
CA ALA A 40 -5.86 -0.40 -6.76
C ALA A 40 -5.23 -1.66 -7.39
N ALA A 41 -4.49 -2.45 -6.60
CA ALA A 41 -3.92 -3.72 -7.03
C ALA A 41 -5.02 -4.71 -7.49
N GLN A 42 -6.06 -4.87 -6.69
CA GLN A 42 -7.17 -5.79 -6.98
C GLN A 42 -8.06 -5.32 -8.14
N MET A 43 -8.17 -4.00 -8.35
CA MET A 43 -8.95 -3.42 -9.45
C MET A 43 -8.18 -3.31 -10.77
N GLY A 44 -6.96 -3.87 -10.84
CA GLY A 44 -6.12 -3.84 -12.04
C GLY A 44 -5.64 -2.45 -12.40
N ASP A 45 -5.44 -1.57 -11.41
CA ASP A 45 -4.82 -0.25 -11.57
C ASP A 45 -3.41 -0.26 -10.95
N PRO A 46 -2.42 -0.81 -11.69
CA PRO A 46 -1.07 -0.96 -11.17
C PRO A 46 -0.38 0.39 -10.92
N ASP A 47 -0.70 1.42 -11.70
CA ASP A 47 -0.08 2.73 -11.57
C ASP A 47 -0.44 3.39 -10.24
N ARG A 48 -1.73 3.42 -9.89
CA ARG A 48 -2.18 3.94 -8.58
C ARG A 48 -1.65 3.10 -7.43
N ALA A 49 -1.63 1.78 -7.57
CA ALA A 49 -1.15 0.89 -6.52
C ALA A 49 0.34 1.10 -6.21
N ILE A 50 1.18 1.16 -7.25
CA ILE A 50 2.63 1.29 -7.12
C ILE A 50 3.01 2.66 -6.55
N ALA A 51 2.33 3.73 -6.96
CA ALA A 51 2.54 5.07 -6.40
C ALA A 51 2.24 5.11 -4.90
N ALA A 52 1.14 4.48 -4.46
CA ALA A 52 0.79 4.37 -3.05
C ALA A 52 1.82 3.54 -2.26
N LEU A 53 2.24 2.39 -2.79
CA LEU A 53 3.27 1.54 -2.17
C LEU A 53 4.61 2.25 -2.02
N GLN A 54 5.04 3.03 -3.02
CA GLN A 54 6.25 3.85 -2.93
C GLN A 54 6.20 4.85 -1.78
N LYS A 55 5.05 5.53 -1.63
CA LYS A 55 4.85 6.50 -0.55
C LYS A 55 4.90 5.79 0.81
N LEU A 56 4.19 4.66 0.96
CA LEU A 56 4.15 3.89 2.21
C LEU A 56 5.51 3.34 2.60
N LEU A 57 6.30 2.80 1.65
CA LEU A 57 7.65 2.29 1.93
C LEU A 57 8.67 3.39 2.28
N SER A 58 8.34 4.66 2.03
CA SER A 58 9.20 5.80 2.37
C SER A 58 8.98 6.36 3.77
N MET A 59 7.92 5.91 4.48
CA MET A 59 7.54 6.43 5.79
C MET A 59 7.25 5.30 6.80
N PRO A 60 7.58 5.48 8.09
CA PRO A 60 7.06 4.62 9.14
C PRO A 60 5.57 4.93 9.39
N TYR A 61 4.75 3.91 9.62
CA TYR A 61 3.32 4.07 9.97
C TYR A 61 2.80 2.86 10.75
N GLU A 62 1.64 2.98 11.40
CA GLU A 62 0.95 1.84 12.04
C GLU A 62 0.00 1.17 11.05
N ALA A 63 0.10 -0.16 10.85
CA ALA A 63 -0.84 -0.90 10.01
C ALA A 63 -2.02 -1.45 10.85
N PRO A 64 -3.28 -1.03 10.58
CA PRO A 64 -4.46 -1.56 11.28
C PRO A 64 -4.89 -2.94 10.74
N PRO A 65 -5.47 -3.84 11.56
CA PRO A 65 -5.98 -3.64 12.92
C PRO A 65 -5.16 -4.43 13.99
N ALA A 66 -4.52 -3.73 14.93
CA ALA A 66 -3.52 -4.25 15.88
C ALA A 66 -2.19 -4.63 15.20
N PRO A 67 -1.03 -4.62 15.91
CA PRO A 67 0.30 -4.21 15.41
C PRO A 67 0.77 -5.13 14.30
N THR A 68 0.20 -4.93 13.12
CA THR A 68 0.56 -5.66 11.94
C THR A 68 1.76 -4.91 11.44
N VAL A 69 2.79 -5.67 11.10
CA VAL A 69 4.03 -5.11 10.60
C VAL A 69 3.66 -4.16 9.45
N PRO A 70 4.08 -2.88 9.47
CA PRO A 70 3.85 -1.96 8.37
C PRO A 70 4.29 -2.61 7.06
N LEU A 71 3.72 -2.20 5.92
CA LEU A 71 4.09 -2.77 4.63
C LEU A 71 5.62 -2.78 4.49
N THR A 72 6.18 -3.97 4.54
CA THR A 72 7.59 -4.21 4.25
C THR A 72 7.69 -4.84 2.87
N PRO A 73 8.85 -4.72 2.20
CA PRO A 73 9.03 -5.41 0.93
C PRO A 73 8.92 -6.93 1.01
N ALA A 74 9.30 -7.52 2.16
CA ALA A 74 9.01 -8.93 2.41
C ALA A 74 7.50 -9.20 2.42
N PHE A 75 6.71 -8.33 3.05
CA PHE A 75 5.26 -8.45 3.09
C PHE A 75 4.61 -8.29 1.70
N LEU A 76 5.12 -7.38 0.85
CA LEU A 76 4.68 -7.25 -0.55
C LEU A 76 4.83 -8.54 -1.35
N ARG A 77 5.85 -9.36 -1.04
CA ARG A 77 6.08 -10.64 -1.73
C ARG A 77 5.15 -11.75 -1.25
N LEU A 78 4.67 -11.66 -0.02
CA LEU A 78 3.89 -12.70 0.64
C LEU A 78 2.38 -12.47 0.52
N ASP A 79 1.95 -11.22 0.48
CA ASP A 79 0.54 -10.84 0.51
C ASP A 79 -0.16 -11.09 -0.84
N PRO A 80 -1.18 -11.97 -0.90
CA PRO A 80 -1.92 -12.26 -2.13
C PRO A 80 -2.67 -11.05 -2.72
N MET A 81 -2.91 -10.00 -1.94
CA MET A 81 -3.55 -8.79 -2.45
C MET A 81 -2.73 -8.08 -3.54
N PHE A 82 -1.43 -8.36 -3.62
CA PHE A 82 -0.55 -7.82 -4.65
C PHE A 82 -0.23 -8.83 -5.78
N ASP A 83 -0.85 -10.01 -5.78
CA ASP A 83 -0.69 -10.99 -6.86
C ASP A 83 -0.89 -10.38 -8.27
N PRO A 84 -1.87 -9.48 -8.52
CA PRO A 84 -2.02 -8.83 -9.81
C PRO A 84 -0.82 -7.98 -10.25
N LEU A 85 -0.01 -7.49 -9.31
CA LEU A 85 1.15 -6.64 -9.57
C LEU A 85 2.46 -7.40 -9.72
N ARG A 86 2.49 -8.72 -9.45
CA ARG A 86 3.74 -9.51 -9.42
C ARG A 86 4.51 -9.52 -10.74
N ASN A 87 3.82 -9.31 -11.86
CA ASN A 87 4.43 -9.24 -13.19
C ASN A 87 4.94 -7.84 -13.55
N ASP A 88 4.66 -6.81 -12.74
CA ASP A 88 5.14 -5.44 -12.99
C ASP A 88 6.58 -5.27 -12.49
N PRO A 89 7.55 -4.88 -13.35
CA PRO A 89 8.94 -4.67 -12.95
C PRO A 89 9.12 -3.61 -11.85
N ARG A 90 8.23 -2.62 -11.78
CA ARG A 90 8.28 -1.57 -10.74
C ARG A 90 7.88 -2.15 -9.38
N PHE A 91 6.89 -3.05 -9.35
CA PHE A 91 6.50 -3.75 -8.13
C PHE A 91 7.61 -4.68 -7.63
N GLN A 92 8.25 -5.44 -8.53
CA GLN A 92 9.40 -6.29 -8.19
C GLN A 92 10.54 -5.49 -7.54
N LYS A 93 10.87 -4.32 -8.10
CA LYS A 93 11.87 -3.42 -7.50
C LYS A 93 11.49 -2.99 -6.08
N LEU A 94 10.23 -2.66 -5.81
CA LEU A 94 9.79 -2.27 -4.47
C LEU A 94 9.89 -3.44 -3.48
N ALA A 95 9.53 -4.64 -3.94
CA ALA A 95 9.61 -5.88 -3.17
C ALA A 95 11.06 -6.35 -2.89
N GLU A 96 12.02 -5.97 -3.74
CA GLU A 96 13.44 -6.29 -3.58
C GLU A 96 14.20 -5.18 -2.82
N SER A 97 13.88 -3.90 -3.05
CA SER A 97 14.70 -2.75 -2.66
C SER A 97 14.75 -2.46 -1.15
N ALA A 98 13.88 -3.00 -0.29
CA ALA A 98 14.12 -2.92 1.17
C ALA A 98 14.55 -4.23 1.81
N ALA A 99 14.81 -5.28 1.03
CA ALA A 99 15.73 -6.32 1.49
C ALA A 99 17.18 -5.80 1.55
N SER A 100 17.49 -4.70 0.84
CA SER A 100 18.83 -4.09 0.79
C SER A 100 19.03 -2.88 1.72
N LYS A 101 18.05 -2.55 2.58
CA LYS A 101 18.27 -1.62 3.70
C LYS A 101 18.41 -2.39 5.01
N THR A 102 19.35 -3.32 5.05
CA THR A 102 20.01 -3.65 6.31
C THR A 102 20.73 -2.38 6.75
N PRO A 103 20.50 -1.86 7.97
CA PRO A 103 21.33 -0.77 8.47
C PRO A 103 22.75 -1.30 8.58
N ASP A 104 23.65 -0.71 7.80
CA ASP A 104 25.08 -0.94 7.96
C ASP A 104 25.49 -0.26 9.28
N LYS A 105 25.64 -1.12 10.30
CA LYS A 105 26.37 -0.92 11.58
C LYS A 105 25.73 -0.08 12.69
#